data_AF-A0A1Z4VLD6-F1
#
_entry.id   AF-A0A1Z4VLD6-F1
#
_cell.length_a   1.000
_cell.length_b   1.000
_cell.length_c   1.000
_cell.angle_alpha   90.00
_cell.angle_beta   90.00
_cell.angle_gamma   90.00
#
_symmetry.space_group_name_H-M   'P 1'
#
loop_
_entity.id
_entity.type
_entity.pdbx_description
1 polymer ?
#
loop_
_entity_poly.entity_id
_entity_poly.type
_entity_poly.pdbx_seq_one_letter_code
_entity_poly.pdbx_strand_id
1 'polypeptide(L)' 'MTDSKKILLIHAPHKPVKAGESIDLSRLADALRARGAEVESLAFGERVDYLLDQFEAGALPVVFRGEQGA' A
#
# COMPACT_ATOMS: atom_id res chain seq x y z
N MET A 1 18.41 -11.36 12.97
CA MET A 1 17.67 -11.44 11.69
C MET A 1 16.70 -10.29 11.72
N THR A 2 16.81 -9.31 10.85
CA THR A 2 15.84 -8.21 10.79
C THR A 2 14.54 -8.78 10.28
N ASP A 3 13.52 -8.88 11.14
CA ASP A 3 12.13 -9.11 10.73
C ASP A 3 11.78 -8.04 9.71
N SER A 4 11.79 -8.41 8.43
CA SER A 4 11.36 -7.54 7.34
C SER A 4 9.88 -7.25 7.56
N LYS A 5 9.54 -6.02 7.97
CA LYS A 5 8.15 -5.64 8.19
C LYS A 5 7.43 -5.61 6.85
N LYS A 6 6.40 -6.43 6.70
CA LYS A 6 5.50 -6.39 5.55
C LYS A 6 4.56 -5.20 5.66
N ILE A 7 4.45 -4.43 4.60
CA ILE A 7 3.59 -3.26 4.48
C ILE A 7 2.61 -3.51 3.33
N LEU A 8 1.32 -3.40 3.61
CA LEU A 8 0.26 -3.47 2.62
C LEU A 8 -0.19 -2.05 2.25
N LEU A 9 0.10 -1.62 1.03
CA LEU A 9 -0.38 -0.36 0.47
C LEU A 9 -1.77 -0.59 -0.12
N ILE A 10 -2.81 -0.17 0.60
CA ILE A 10 -4.20 -0.35 0.20
C ILE A 10 -4.69 0.94 -0.46
N HIS A 11 -4.99 0.89 -1.74
CA HIS A 11 -5.42 2.08 -2.50
C HIS A 11 -6.93 2.08 -2.70
N ALA A 12 -7.59 3.09 -2.15
CA ALA A 12 -9.00 3.33 -2.40
C ALA A 12 -9.17 4.23 -3.63
N PRO A 13 -10.08 3.89 -4.57
CA PRO A 13 -10.36 4.75 -5.70
C PRO A 13 -10.78 6.13 -5.19
N HIS A 14 -10.02 7.15 -5.60
CA HIS A 14 -10.27 8.52 -5.20
C HIS A 14 -10.17 9.42 -6.42
N LYS A 15 -11.19 10.22 -6.66
CA LYS A 15 -11.15 11.31 -7.64
C LYS A 15 -10.56 12.54 -6.92
N PRO A 16 -9.32 12.95 -7.21
CA PRO A 16 -8.72 14.09 -6.52
C PRO A 16 -9.53 15.36 -6.80
N VAL A 17 -9.62 16.24 -5.80
CA VAL A 17 -10.35 17.52 -5.90
C VAL A 17 -9.57 18.51 -6.77
N LYS A 18 -8.24 18.36 -6.84
CA LYS A 18 -7.34 19.17 -7.68
C LYS A 18 -6.33 18.29 -8.43
N ALA A 19 -6.00 18.68 -9.65
CA ALA A 19 -4.93 18.05 -10.41
C ALA A 19 -3.59 18.15 -9.66
N GLY A 20 -2.88 17.03 -9.51
CA GLY A 20 -1.57 16.96 -8.84
C GLY A 20 -1.58 16.61 -7.35
N GLU A 21 -2.74 16.38 -6.73
CA GLU A 21 -2.84 15.91 -5.33
C GLU A 21 -2.74 14.37 -5.18
N SER A 22 -2.49 13.63 -6.26
CA SER A 22 -2.33 12.18 -6.23
C SER A 22 -0.98 11.79 -5.64
N ILE A 23 -0.99 10.90 -4.64
CA ILE A 23 0.24 10.27 -4.12
C ILE A 23 0.77 9.31 -5.17
N ASP A 24 2.05 9.45 -5.52
CA ASP A 24 2.79 8.48 -6.32
C ASP A 24 3.09 7.23 -5.48
N LEU A 25 2.21 6.22 -5.61
CA LEU A 25 2.31 4.97 -4.87
C LEU A 25 3.55 4.15 -5.25
N SER A 26 3.99 4.24 -6.51
CA SER A 26 5.18 3.53 -7.00
C SER A 26 6.43 4.07 -6.31
N ARG A 27 6.59 5.39 -6.27
CA ARG A 27 7.70 6.05 -5.58
C ARG A 27 7.69 5.79 -4.08
N LEU A 28 6.50 5.73 -3.46
CA LEU A 28 6.38 5.36 -2.05
C LEU A 28 6.82 3.91 -1.80
N ALA A 29 6.36 2.97 -2.63
CA ALA A 29 6.73 1.56 -2.51
C ALA A 29 8.25 1.38 -2.63
N ASP A 30 8.89 2.06 -3.58
CA ASP A 30 10.35 2.01 -3.76
C ASP A 30 11.10 2.57 -2.55
N ALA A 31 10.63 3.69 -1.98
CA ALA A 31 11.22 4.27 -0.78
C ALA A 31 11.10 3.34 0.45
N LEU A 32 10.00 2.60 0.57
CA LEU A 32 9.78 1.63 1.64
C LEU A 32 10.65 0.38 1.45
N ARG A 33 10.74 -0.15 0.22
CA ARG A 33 11.63 -1.28 -0.11
C ARG A 33 13.10 -0.93 0.11
N ALA A 34 13.53 0.27 -0.24
CA ALA A 34 14.88 0.77 0.02
C ALA A 34 15.23 0.81 1.52
N ARG A 35 14.22 0.86 2.40
CA ARG A 35 14.37 0.78 3.86
C ARG A 35 14.27 -0.65 4.41
N GLY A 36 14.18 -1.65 3.54
CA GLY A 36 14.11 -3.06 3.90
C GLY A 36 12.72 -3.55 4.27
N ALA A 37 11.65 -2.86 3.86
CA ALA A 37 10.29 -3.36 3.99
C ALA A 37 9.89 -4.24 2.80
N GLU A 38 9.11 -5.29 3.06
CA GLU A 38 8.37 -6.00 2.01
C GLU A 38 7.10 -5.20 1.72
N VAL A 39 6.86 -4.85 0.45
CA VAL A 39 5.74 -3.96 0.09
C VAL A 39 4.87 -4.61 -0.97
N GLU A 40 3.60 -4.73 -0.65
CA GLU A 40 2.55 -5.25 -1.53
C GLU A 40 1.45 -4.19 -1.72
N SER A 41 1.00 -3.99 -2.96
CA SER A 41 -0.05 -3.01 -3.29
C SER A 41 -1.34 -3.74 -3.64
N LEU A 42 -2.45 -3.32 -3.01
CA LEU A 42 -3.76 -3.96 -3.14
C LEU A 42 -4.84 -2.90 -3.37
N ALA A 43 -5.78 -3.17 -4.27
CA ALA A 43 -6.94 -2.31 -4.48
C ALA A 43 -7.94 -2.48 -3.33
N PHE A 44 -8.55 -1.38 -2.90
CA PHE A 44 -9.56 -1.41 -1.86
C PHE A 44 -10.77 -2.24 -2.31
N GLY A 45 -11.15 -3.21 -1.49
CA GLY A 45 -12.29 -4.11 -1.76
C GLY A 45 -11.91 -5.39 -2.49
N GLU A 46 -10.67 -5.55 -2.95
CA GLU A 46 -10.20 -6.83 -3.48
C GLU A 46 -9.71 -7.75 -2.35
N ARG A 47 -10.06 -9.04 -2.44
CA ARG A 47 -9.50 -10.13 -1.62
C ARG A 47 -9.51 -9.84 -0.11
N VAL A 48 -10.69 -9.55 0.45
CA VAL A 48 -10.87 -9.23 1.88
C VAL A 48 -10.29 -10.32 2.80
N ASP A 49 -10.53 -11.59 2.50
CA ASP A 49 -10.01 -12.70 3.31
C ASP A 49 -8.48 -12.71 3.35
N TYR A 50 -7.84 -12.42 2.22
CA TYR A 50 -6.39 -12.29 2.14
C TYR A 50 -5.85 -11.13 2.98
N LEU A 51 -6.54 -9.98 2.99
CA LEU A 51 -6.14 -8.84 3.83
C LEU A 51 -6.19 -9.20 5.31
N LEU A 52 -7.22 -9.93 5.73
CA LEU A 52 -7.35 -10.41 7.11
C LEU A 52 -6.20 -11.35 7.47
N ASP A 53 -5.89 -12.33 6.61
CA ASP A 53 -4.76 -13.24 6.80
C ASP A 53 -3.43 -12.48 6.97
N GLN A 54 -3.20 -11.44 6.15
CA GLN A 54 -1.99 -10.63 6.25
C GLN A 54 -1.94 -9.79 7.53
N PHE A 55 -3.07 -9.30 8.02
CA PHE A 55 -3.13 -8.57 9.29
C PHE A 55 -2.86 -9.49 10.48
N GLU A 56 -3.40 -10.72 10.46
CA GLU A 56 -3.10 -11.75 11.46
C GLU A 56 -1.62 -12.14 11.45
N ALA A 57 -0.99 -12.17 10.28
CA ALA A 57 0.45 -12.37 10.12
C ALA A 57 1.31 -11.15 10.56
N GLY A 58 0.70 -10.05 10.97
CA GLY A 58 1.40 -8.85 11.48
C GLY A 58 1.82 -7.84 10.41
N ALA A 59 1.27 -7.94 9.19
CA ALA A 59 1.49 -6.93 8.17
C ALA A 59 0.88 -5.58 8.56
N LEU A 60 1.55 -4.48 8.22
CA LEU A 60 1.10 -3.13 8.53
C LEU A 60 0.25 -2.57 7.37
N PRO A 61 -1.06 -2.31 7.56
CA PRO A 61 -1.87 -1.63 6.56
C PRO A 61 -1.54 -0.15 6.49
N VAL A 62 -1.39 0.35 5.26
CA VAL A 62 -1.34 1.79 4.99
C VAL A 62 -2.34 2.09 3.88
N VAL A 63 -3.40 2.82 4.25
CA VAL A 63 -4.51 3.13 3.35
C VAL A 63 -4.32 4.51 2.74
N PHE A 64 -4.36 4.57 1.41
CA PHE A 64 -4.23 5.82 0.66
C PHE A 64 -5.42 6.06 -0.25
N ARG A 65 -5.71 7.35 -0.45
CA ARG A 65 -6.62 7.83 -1.48
C ARG A 65 -5.77 8.34 -2.63
N GLY A 66 -5.74 7.64 -3.76
CA GLY A 66 -4.88 8.00 -4.89
C GLY A 66 -5.03 7.04 -6.07
N GLU A 67 -4.55 7.45 -7.24
CA GLU A 67 -4.50 6.62 -8.45
C GLU A 67 -3.18 5.85 -8.52
N GLN A 68 -3.21 4.65 -9.08
CA GLN A 68 -2.00 3.95 -9.48
C GLN A 68 -1.37 4.74 -10.63
N GLY A 69 -0.15 5.26 -10.43
CA GLY A 69 0.61 5.87 -11.52
C GLY A 69 0.82 4.84 -12.65
N ALA A 70 0.51 5.25 -13.87
CA ALA A 70 0.65 4.44 -15.09
C ALA A 70 2.11 4.10 -15.41
#